data_AF-J1F453-F1
#
_entry.id   AF-J1F453-F1
#
_cell.length_a   1.000
_cell.length_b   1.000
_cell.length_c   1.000
_cell.angle_alpha   90.00
_cell.angle_beta   90.00
_cell.angle_gamma   90.00
#
_symmetry.space_group_name_H-M   'P 1'
#
loop_
_entity.id
_entity.type
_entity.pdbx_description
1 polymer ?
#
loop_
_entity_poly.entity_id
_entity_poly.type
_entity_poly.pdbx_seq_one_letter_code
_entity_poly.pdbx_strand_id
1 'polypeptide(L)'
;MFKKIGIGILIVISAICIYLSVAKKTTITVNFVDENGTKLLVKARKYYGVPYTLLSSGRLEKKVPGYKPTKSFIFFHTTNQKITLKFTSKNYKKEIASFNKAKYVAATFQPMTVTAKNGFQSDPYNTARTYNGKKTGKDSLRLIYSENGINWKKLHVSYPRLNVRDPSIIKIADYWYIVYTKGIVRTKNFKQWEKIKWPHSKIFVNHFEWAPEFFKDAKGKYHIIMAGKSTVTGKFHLYVSDFNQKTGRILNNWQGITGNNLPNNMIDGNLTYHDGKYVLFYKNEDVTTNKLTMATSDNYLGPYKSVTLNVNLKGYDGSEGPEAIFSGNTIRLYVDTYKFNKKGQTIYNGIHYTKKTGRGNTWTELKPIKAPFIVRHFGVLKTK
;
A
#
# COMPACT_ATOMS: atom_id res chain seq x y z
N MET A 1 -14.92 -49.74 -41.95
CA MET A 1 -15.00 -49.22 -40.57
C MET A 1 -14.77 -47.70 -40.50
N PHE A 2 -13.71 -47.15 -41.13
CA PHE A 2 -13.37 -45.72 -41.10
C PHE A 2 -14.45 -44.75 -41.64
N LYS A 3 -15.22 -45.10 -42.70
CA LYS A 3 -16.30 -44.24 -43.23
C LYS A 3 -17.47 -44.04 -42.24
N LYS A 4 -17.82 -45.05 -41.44
CA LYS A 4 -18.91 -44.96 -40.44
C LYS A 4 -18.51 -44.10 -39.23
N ILE A 5 -17.23 -44.13 -38.86
CA ILE A 5 -16.67 -43.28 -37.80
C ILE A 5 -16.68 -41.80 -38.23
N GLY A 6 -16.34 -41.50 -39.49
CA GLY A 6 -16.36 -40.13 -40.02
C GLY A 6 -17.75 -39.47 -40.04
N ILE A 7 -18.79 -40.22 -40.42
CA ILE A 7 -20.19 -39.72 -40.41
C ILE A 7 -20.66 -39.44 -38.98
N GLY A 8 -20.37 -40.34 -38.03
CA GLY A 8 -20.72 -40.15 -36.62
C GLY A 8 -20.08 -38.89 -36.01
N ILE A 9 -18.81 -38.64 -36.31
CA ILE A 9 -18.10 -37.43 -35.86
C ILE A 9 -18.73 -36.16 -36.44
N LEU A 10 -19.09 -36.15 -37.72
CA LEU A 10 -19.73 -35.00 -38.37
C LEU A 10 -21.10 -34.68 -37.76
N ILE A 11 -21.92 -35.70 -37.46
CA ILE A 11 -23.22 -35.50 -36.82
C ILE A 11 -23.04 -34.87 -35.43
N VAL A 12 -22.08 -35.35 -34.63
CA VAL A 12 -21.79 -34.81 -33.30
C VAL A 12 -21.30 -33.35 -33.40
N ILE A 13 -20.39 -33.04 -34.33
CA ILE A 13 -19.91 -31.68 -34.54
C ILE A 13 -21.05 -30.75 -34.96
N SER A 14 -21.89 -31.16 -35.92
CA SER A 14 -23.04 -30.39 -36.37
C SER A 14 -24.04 -30.15 -35.24
N ALA A 15 -24.34 -31.16 -34.42
CA ALA A 15 -25.21 -31.03 -33.25
C ALA A 15 -24.64 -30.03 -32.22
N ILE A 16 -23.33 -30.06 -31.97
CA ILE A 16 -22.64 -29.10 -31.10
C ILE A 16 -22.70 -27.69 -31.70
N CYS A 17 -22.46 -27.53 -33.00
CA CYS A 17 -22.54 -26.23 -33.68
C CYS A 17 -23.95 -25.64 -33.61
N ILE A 18 -24.99 -26.45 -33.84
CA ILE A 18 -26.39 -26.04 -33.72
C ILE A 18 -26.67 -25.63 -32.27
N TYR A 19 -26.31 -26.45 -31.29
CA TYR A 19 -26.47 -26.14 -29.87
C TYR A 19 -25.82 -24.80 -29.49
N LEU A 20 -24.56 -24.58 -29.88
CA LEU A 20 -23.82 -23.34 -29.61
C LEU A 20 -24.47 -22.11 -30.26
N SER A 21 -25.22 -22.30 -31.36
CA SER A 21 -25.86 -21.23 -32.11
C SER A 21 -27.23 -20.85 -31.52
N VAL A 22 -27.99 -21.82 -31.01
CA VAL A 22 -29.37 -21.61 -30.52
C VAL A 22 -29.46 -21.45 -29.01
N ALA A 23 -28.47 -21.92 -28.26
CA ALA A 23 -28.53 -21.91 -26.80
C ALA A 23 -28.47 -20.48 -26.22
N LYS A 24 -29.36 -20.21 -25.26
CA LYS A 24 -29.40 -18.94 -24.54
C LYS A 24 -28.11 -18.72 -23.75
N LYS A 25 -27.46 -17.58 -23.98
CA LYS A 25 -26.23 -17.20 -23.26
C LYS A 25 -26.52 -16.97 -21.78
N THR A 26 -25.61 -17.44 -20.94
CA THR A 26 -25.59 -17.17 -19.49
C THR A 26 -24.34 -16.40 -19.12
N THR A 27 -24.27 -15.96 -17.87
CA THR A 27 -23.19 -15.10 -17.40
C THR A 27 -22.47 -15.64 -16.19
N ILE A 28 -21.17 -15.35 -16.11
CA ILE A 28 -20.35 -15.54 -14.91
C ILE A 28 -19.79 -14.19 -14.51
N THR A 29 -20.18 -13.69 -13.33
CA THR A 29 -19.56 -12.52 -12.71
C THR A 29 -18.41 -12.97 -11.82
N VAL A 30 -17.19 -12.65 -12.19
CA VAL A 30 -15.96 -13.05 -11.49
C VAL A 30 -15.47 -11.92 -10.61
N ASN A 31 -15.30 -12.19 -9.31
CA ASN A 31 -14.51 -11.39 -8.39
C ASN A 31 -13.09 -11.95 -8.33
N PHE A 32 -12.09 -11.08 -8.44
CA PHE A 32 -10.68 -11.46 -8.53
C PHE A 32 -9.99 -11.27 -7.19
N VAL A 33 -9.48 -12.35 -6.63
CA VAL A 33 -8.71 -12.36 -5.37
C VAL A 33 -7.42 -13.15 -5.55
N ASP A 34 -6.39 -12.87 -4.76
CA ASP A 34 -5.22 -13.75 -4.67
C ASP A 34 -5.51 -15.03 -3.87
N GLU A 35 -4.51 -15.89 -3.68
CA GLU A 35 -4.67 -17.18 -2.97
C GLU A 35 -5.16 -17.02 -1.53
N ASN A 36 -4.77 -15.92 -0.88
CA ASN A 36 -5.15 -15.55 0.48
C ASN A 36 -6.54 -14.88 0.54
N GLY A 37 -7.19 -14.66 -0.61
CA GLY A 37 -8.50 -14.03 -0.70
C GLY A 37 -8.47 -12.51 -0.64
N THR A 38 -7.29 -11.88 -0.77
CA THR A 38 -7.17 -10.43 -0.87
C THR A 38 -7.55 -9.98 -2.27
N LYS A 39 -8.40 -8.94 -2.36
CA LYS A 39 -8.90 -8.44 -3.64
C LYS A 39 -7.75 -7.92 -4.50
N LEU A 40 -7.72 -8.30 -5.78
CA LEU A 40 -6.78 -7.79 -6.77
C LEU A 40 -7.23 -6.43 -7.30
N LEU A 41 -6.32 -5.67 -7.92
CA LEU A 41 -6.56 -4.32 -8.48
C LEU A 41 -7.39 -4.37 -9.78
N VAL A 42 -8.48 -5.12 -9.76
CA VAL A 42 -9.33 -5.41 -10.91
C VAL A 42 -10.77 -5.43 -10.44
N LYS A 43 -11.63 -4.69 -11.14
CA LYS A 43 -13.08 -4.71 -10.88
C LYS A 43 -13.63 -6.09 -11.20
N ALA A 44 -14.73 -6.45 -10.54
CA ALA A 44 -15.51 -7.62 -10.95
C ALA A 44 -15.86 -7.52 -12.44
N ARG A 45 -15.79 -8.64 -13.15
CA ARG A 45 -16.06 -8.71 -14.59
C ARG A 45 -17.14 -9.73 -14.88
N LYS A 46 -18.07 -9.37 -15.73
CA LYS A 46 -19.10 -10.26 -16.26
C LYS A 46 -18.61 -10.85 -17.58
N TYR A 47 -18.63 -12.17 -17.68
CA TYR A 47 -18.35 -12.93 -18.88
C TYR A 47 -19.64 -13.57 -19.37
N TYR A 48 -19.76 -13.72 -20.69
CA TYR A 48 -20.92 -14.30 -21.36
C TYR A 48 -20.47 -15.54 -22.13
N GLY A 49 -21.31 -16.57 -22.12
CA GLY A 49 -21.04 -17.85 -22.78
C GLY A 49 -22.28 -18.71 -22.85
N VAL A 50 -22.20 -19.77 -23.65
CA VAL A 50 -23.26 -20.79 -23.77
C VAL A 50 -23.09 -21.80 -22.63
N PRO A 51 -24.16 -22.32 -22.00
CA PRO A 51 -24.03 -23.34 -20.96
C PRO A 51 -23.12 -24.51 -21.38
N TYR A 52 -22.39 -25.06 -20.41
CA TYR A 52 -21.40 -26.13 -20.54
C TYR A 52 -20.16 -25.79 -21.37
N THR A 53 -20.02 -24.56 -21.89
CA THR A 53 -18.78 -24.10 -22.51
C THR A 53 -17.77 -23.60 -21.47
N LEU A 54 -16.48 -23.65 -21.82
CA LEU A 54 -15.39 -23.25 -20.92
C LEU A 54 -15.12 -21.74 -20.98
N LEU A 55 -15.08 -21.08 -19.83
CA LEU A 55 -14.45 -19.78 -19.66
C LEU A 55 -12.92 -19.96 -19.62
N SER A 56 -12.27 -19.75 -20.76
CA SER A 56 -10.82 -19.92 -20.92
C SER A 56 -10.01 -19.13 -19.87
N SER A 57 -9.00 -19.78 -19.28
CA SER A 57 -8.03 -19.17 -18.36
C SER A 57 -7.32 -17.95 -18.96
N GLY A 58 -6.97 -17.99 -20.26
CA GLY A 58 -6.33 -16.86 -20.95
C GLY A 58 -7.15 -15.57 -20.94
N ARG A 59 -8.49 -15.64 -20.99
CA ARG A 59 -9.37 -14.46 -20.85
C ARG A 59 -9.30 -13.87 -19.43
N LEU A 60 -9.12 -14.72 -18.43
CA LEU A 60 -9.01 -14.32 -17.02
C LEU A 60 -7.63 -13.72 -16.73
N GLU A 61 -6.55 -14.35 -17.21
CA GLU A 61 -5.16 -13.88 -17.05
C GLU A 61 -4.95 -12.49 -17.64
N LYS A 62 -5.53 -12.22 -18.83
CA LYS A 62 -5.48 -10.88 -19.46
C LYS A 62 -6.05 -9.78 -18.57
N LYS A 63 -6.91 -10.09 -17.59
CA LYS A 63 -7.48 -9.11 -16.66
C LYS A 63 -6.65 -8.89 -15.40
N VAL A 64 -5.80 -9.84 -15.02
CA VAL A 64 -4.94 -9.76 -13.83
C VAL A 64 -3.47 -10.03 -14.20
N PRO A 65 -2.79 -9.10 -14.91
CA PRO A 65 -1.39 -9.27 -15.27
C PRO A 65 -0.52 -9.66 -14.06
N GLY A 66 0.42 -10.57 -14.28
CA GLY A 66 1.31 -11.12 -13.24
C GLY A 66 0.71 -12.26 -12.42
N TYR A 67 -0.57 -12.59 -12.62
CA TYR A 67 -1.24 -13.70 -11.94
C TYR A 67 -1.79 -14.75 -12.93
N LYS A 68 -2.00 -15.97 -12.43
CA LYS A 68 -2.71 -17.06 -13.11
C LYS A 68 -3.83 -17.62 -12.22
N PRO A 69 -4.97 -18.05 -12.78
CA PRO A 69 -6.04 -18.61 -11.97
C PRO A 69 -5.60 -19.93 -11.34
N THR A 70 -6.05 -20.19 -10.12
CA THR A 70 -5.82 -21.46 -9.41
C THR A 70 -6.69 -22.60 -9.94
N LYS A 71 -7.82 -22.27 -10.57
CA LYS A 71 -8.71 -23.21 -11.26
C LYS A 71 -8.59 -23.03 -12.78
N SER A 72 -8.31 -24.11 -13.49
CA SER A 72 -8.14 -24.11 -14.96
C SER A 72 -9.47 -24.28 -15.71
N PHE A 73 -10.46 -24.90 -15.07
CA PHE A 73 -11.75 -25.23 -15.68
C PHE A 73 -12.90 -24.53 -14.98
N ILE A 74 -13.53 -23.59 -15.68
CA ILE A 74 -14.68 -22.82 -15.20
C ILE A 74 -15.71 -22.85 -16.32
N PHE A 75 -16.81 -23.55 -16.11
CA PHE A 75 -17.85 -23.72 -17.12
C PHE A 75 -18.99 -22.72 -16.92
N PHE A 76 -19.62 -22.32 -18.01
CA PHE A 76 -20.91 -21.64 -17.96
C PHE A 76 -21.99 -22.66 -17.57
N HIS A 77 -22.95 -22.25 -16.73
CA HIS A 77 -24.09 -23.09 -16.36
C HIS A 77 -25.36 -22.59 -17.03
N THR A 78 -26.47 -23.32 -16.86
CA THR A 78 -27.80 -22.93 -17.35
C THR A 78 -28.36 -21.69 -16.64
N THR A 79 -27.77 -21.27 -15.52
CA THR A 79 -28.12 -20.06 -14.77
C THR A 79 -26.95 -19.09 -14.66
N ASN A 80 -27.26 -17.81 -14.38
CA ASN A 80 -26.25 -16.80 -14.12
C ASN A 80 -25.51 -17.09 -12.81
N GLN A 81 -24.18 -16.93 -12.83
CA GLN A 81 -23.31 -17.24 -11.70
C GLN A 81 -22.55 -16.01 -11.22
N LYS A 82 -22.24 -16.01 -9.93
CA LYS A 82 -21.27 -15.09 -9.33
C LYS A 82 -20.24 -15.91 -8.57
N ILE A 83 -18.98 -15.81 -8.98
CA ILE A 83 -17.88 -16.59 -8.39
C ILE A 83 -16.79 -15.66 -7.87
N THR A 84 -16.07 -16.12 -6.86
CA THR A 84 -14.81 -15.53 -6.41
C THR A 84 -13.69 -16.46 -6.83
N LEU A 85 -12.85 -16.01 -7.76
CA LEU A 85 -11.78 -16.81 -8.31
C LEU A 85 -10.45 -16.39 -7.69
N LYS A 86 -9.72 -17.38 -7.17
CA LYS A 86 -8.39 -17.22 -6.59
C LYS A 86 -7.31 -17.28 -7.67
N PHE A 87 -6.31 -16.43 -7.50
CA PHE A 87 -5.19 -16.30 -8.41
C PHE A 87 -3.86 -16.39 -7.66
N THR A 88 -2.89 -17.06 -8.27
CA THR A 88 -1.51 -17.15 -7.75
C THR A 88 -0.55 -16.37 -8.65
N SER A 89 0.59 -15.97 -8.09
CA SER A 89 1.62 -15.26 -8.83
C SER A 89 2.20 -16.15 -9.94
N LYS A 90 2.27 -15.63 -11.16
CA LYS A 90 2.78 -16.37 -12.33
C LYS A 90 4.30 -16.60 -12.23
N ASN A 91 5.03 -15.60 -11.74
CA ASN A 91 6.49 -15.55 -11.75
C ASN A 91 7.08 -15.43 -10.33
N TYR A 92 6.41 -16.02 -9.34
CA TYR A 92 6.73 -15.84 -7.91
C TYR A 92 8.23 -15.89 -7.57
N LYS A 93 8.94 -16.96 -7.95
CA LYS A 93 10.38 -17.11 -7.62
C LYS A 93 11.22 -15.97 -8.20
N LYS A 94 10.98 -15.60 -9.46
CA LYS A 94 11.69 -14.52 -10.16
C LYS A 94 11.39 -13.17 -9.53
N GLU A 95 10.12 -12.87 -9.23
CA GLU A 95 9.73 -11.60 -8.63
C GLU A 95 10.25 -11.43 -7.21
N ILE A 96 10.23 -12.49 -6.38
CA ILE A 96 10.85 -12.45 -5.04
C ILE A 96 12.37 -12.21 -5.14
N ALA A 97 13.05 -12.86 -6.08
CA ALA A 97 14.47 -12.64 -6.30
C ALA A 97 14.76 -11.19 -6.73
N SER A 98 13.95 -10.62 -7.62
CA SER A 98 14.06 -9.21 -8.01
C SER A 98 13.76 -8.26 -6.85
N PHE A 99 12.71 -8.53 -6.07
CA PHE A 99 12.36 -7.72 -4.90
C PHE A 99 13.48 -7.69 -3.85
N ASN A 100 14.07 -8.85 -3.55
CA ASN A 100 15.19 -8.96 -2.62
C ASN A 100 16.47 -8.29 -3.12
N LYS A 101 16.66 -8.17 -4.45
CA LYS A 101 17.84 -7.56 -5.06
C LYS A 101 17.67 -6.06 -5.36
N ALA A 102 16.44 -5.56 -5.41
CA ALA A 102 16.15 -4.17 -5.74
C ALA A 102 16.75 -3.22 -4.71
N LYS A 103 17.28 -2.07 -5.17
CA LYS A 103 17.85 -1.02 -4.31
C LYS A 103 16.84 -0.39 -3.35
N TYR A 104 15.59 -0.30 -3.78
CA TYR A 104 14.48 0.26 -3.00
C TYR A 104 13.29 -0.69 -3.02
N VAL A 105 12.69 -0.90 -1.86
CA VAL A 105 11.40 -1.58 -1.72
C VAL A 105 10.47 -0.69 -0.90
N ALA A 106 9.18 -0.78 -1.15
CA ALA A 106 8.21 0.00 -0.39
C ALA A 106 6.93 -0.80 -0.14
N ALA A 107 6.30 -0.51 1.00
CA ALA A 107 4.94 -0.92 1.30
C ALA A 107 4.01 0.28 1.14
N THR A 108 2.91 0.09 0.41
CA THR A 108 1.83 1.07 0.23
C THR A 108 0.51 0.38 0.50
N PHE A 109 -0.56 1.14 0.70
CA PHE A 109 -1.91 0.60 0.63
C PHE A 109 -2.59 0.98 -0.69
N GLN A 110 -3.72 0.31 -0.99
CA GLN A 110 -4.64 0.72 -2.04
C GLN A 110 -6.09 0.71 -1.53
N PRO A 111 -6.84 1.81 -1.74
CA PRO A 111 -8.30 1.82 -1.68
C PRO A 111 -8.93 0.90 -2.74
N MET A 112 -9.67 -0.11 -2.28
CA MET A 112 -10.24 -1.18 -3.11
C MET A 112 -11.71 -0.96 -3.48
N THR A 113 -12.37 0.04 -2.90
CA THR A 113 -13.79 0.36 -3.14
C THR A 113 -14.01 1.50 -4.12
N VAL A 114 -12.94 2.21 -4.47
CA VAL A 114 -12.97 3.39 -5.33
C VAL A 114 -11.98 3.21 -6.47
N THR A 115 -12.31 3.75 -7.63
CA THR A 115 -11.48 3.61 -8.84
C THR A 115 -10.75 4.92 -9.10
N ALA A 116 -9.52 4.81 -9.59
CA ALA A 116 -8.85 5.94 -10.20
C ALA A 116 -9.65 6.48 -11.39
N LYS A 117 -9.82 7.80 -11.48
CA LYS A 117 -10.40 8.52 -12.60
C LYS A 117 -9.52 9.72 -12.91
N ASN A 118 -9.07 9.83 -14.17
CA ASN A 118 -8.24 10.94 -14.65
C ASN A 118 -6.96 11.18 -13.82
N GLY A 119 -6.29 10.11 -13.39
CA GLY A 119 -5.09 10.21 -12.54
C GLY A 119 -5.35 10.37 -11.05
N PHE A 120 -6.60 10.60 -10.62
CA PHE A 120 -6.94 10.78 -9.21
C PHE A 120 -7.73 9.60 -8.63
N GLN A 121 -7.50 9.27 -7.36
CA GLN A 121 -8.31 8.32 -6.61
C GLN A 121 -8.88 9.00 -5.36
N SER A 122 -10.20 8.95 -5.19
CA SER A 122 -10.81 9.41 -3.93
C SER A 122 -10.35 8.56 -2.76
N ASP A 123 -10.37 9.13 -1.57
CA ASP A 123 -10.22 8.35 -0.34
C ASP A 123 -11.57 8.22 0.37
N PRO A 124 -12.21 7.03 0.35
CA PRO A 124 -13.52 6.84 0.97
C PRO A 124 -13.45 6.92 2.51
N TYR A 125 -12.25 7.04 3.09
CA TYR A 125 -11.98 6.99 4.52
C TYR A 125 -12.63 8.12 5.33
N ASN A 126 -13.03 9.24 4.72
CA ASN A 126 -13.83 10.27 5.38
C ASN A 126 -15.20 9.77 5.92
N THR A 127 -15.63 8.54 5.58
CA THR A 127 -16.92 7.96 6.00
C THR A 127 -16.82 6.66 6.82
N ALA A 128 -15.62 6.18 7.20
CA ALA A 128 -15.45 4.84 7.77
C ALA A 128 -14.47 4.75 8.95
N ARG A 129 -14.61 5.64 9.95
CA ARG A 129 -13.83 5.62 11.21
C ARG A 129 -14.09 4.39 12.11
N THR A 130 -14.90 3.42 11.69
CA THR A 130 -15.21 2.21 12.46
C THR A 130 -14.27 1.06 12.10
N TYR A 131 -13.28 0.83 12.97
CA TYR A 131 -12.35 -0.30 12.94
C TYR A 131 -12.94 -1.57 13.58
N ASN A 132 -14.26 -1.81 13.44
CA ASN A 132 -14.97 -2.87 14.18
C ASN A 132 -14.91 -4.26 13.53
N GLY A 133 -13.90 -4.55 12.69
CA GLY A 133 -13.56 -5.89 12.20
C GLY A 133 -14.57 -6.59 11.29
N LYS A 134 -15.84 -6.16 11.25
CA LYS A 134 -16.93 -6.81 10.51
C LYS A 134 -17.01 -6.41 9.03
N LYS A 135 -16.29 -5.38 8.60
CA LYS A 135 -16.13 -4.98 7.18
C LYS A 135 -14.69 -5.22 6.76
N THR A 136 -14.41 -6.37 6.16
CA THR A 136 -13.05 -6.73 5.69
C THR A 136 -12.52 -5.69 4.68
N GLY A 137 -11.34 -5.12 4.99
CA GLY A 137 -10.37 -4.50 4.08
C GLY A 137 -10.92 -3.60 2.97
N LYS A 138 -11.16 -2.32 3.25
CA LYS A 138 -11.31 -1.33 2.17
C LYS A 138 -9.95 -0.95 1.60
N ASP A 139 -8.91 -0.94 2.43
CA ASP A 139 -7.53 -0.70 2.01
C ASP A 139 -6.71 -2.00 2.09
N SER A 140 -5.91 -2.28 1.07
CA SER A 140 -5.11 -3.50 0.98
C SER A 140 -3.64 -3.20 0.75
N LEU A 141 -2.77 -3.93 1.46
CA LEU A 141 -1.32 -3.87 1.28
C LEU A 141 -0.93 -4.15 -0.17
N ARG A 142 0.00 -3.36 -0.68
CA ARG A 142 0.76 -3.63 -1.91
C ARG A 142 2.22 -3.39 -1.63
N LEU A 143 3.05 -4.21 -2.26
CA LEU A 143 4.49 -4.07 -2.22
C LEU A 143 4.98 -3.66 -3.61
N ILE A 144 5.89 -2.71 -3.64
CA ILE A 144 6.54 -2.23 -4.86
C ILE A 144 8.06 -2.20 -4.68
N TYR A 145 8.80 -2.27 -5.77
CA TYR A 145 10.26 -2.24 -5.76
C TYR A 145 10.83 -1.45 -6.94
N SER A 146 12.02 -0.89 -6.77
CA SER A 146 12.67 -0.02 -7.74
C SER A 146 14.19 -0.07 -7.62
N GLU A 147 14.89 0.11 -8.74
CA GLU A 147 16.35 0.30 -8.75
C GLU A 147 16.77 1.76 -8.58
N ASN A 148 15.89 2.71 -8.94
CA ASN A 148 16.21 4.13 -8.95
C ASN A 148 15.31 4.97 -8.03
N GLY A 149 14.29 4.37 -7.43
CA GLY A 149 13.28 5.01 -6.57
C GLY A 149 12.29 5.91 -7.32
N ILE A 150 12.25 5.85 -8.66
CA ILE A 150 11.35 6.66 -9.51
C ILE A 150 10.45 5.74 -10.34
N ASN A 151 11.02 4.68 -10.91
CA ASN A 151 10.30 3.67 -11.69
C ASN A 151 10.06 2.45 -10.82
N TRP A 152 8.81 2.21 -10.46
CA TRP A 152 8.40 1.18 -9.51
C TRP A 152 7.65 0.06 -10.21
N LYS A 153 7.96 -1.17 -9.79
CA LYS A 153 7.25 -2.39 -10.20
C LYS A 153 6.45 -2.91 -9.02
N LYS A 154 5.27 -3.44 -9.29
CA LYS A 154 4.47 -4.16 -8.29
C LYS A 154 5.03 -5.55 -8.08
N LEU A 155 5.08 -5.99 -6.82
CA LEU A 155 5.31 -7.39 -6.46
C LEU A 155 3.99 -8.18 -6.54
N HIS A 156 3.96 -9.25 -7.33
CA HIS A 156 2.79 -10.14 -7.43
C HIS A 156 2.96 -11.30 -6.46
N VAL A 157 2.19 -11.29 -5.38
CA VAL A 157 2.24 -12.24 -4.25
C VAL A 157 0.83 -12.39 -3.65
N SER A 158 0.67 -13.33 -2.71
CA SER A 158 -0.57 -13.53 -1.99
C SER A 158 -0.56 -12.64 -0.75
N TYR A 159 -1.27 -11.52 -0.79
CA TYR A 159 -1.30 -10.50 0.27
C TYR A 159 -2.16 -10.92 1.46
N PRO A 160 -1.92 -10.39 2.68
CA PRO A 160 -2.75 -10.73 3.82
C PRO A 160 -4.14 -10.10 3.65
N ARG A 161 -5.19 -10.87 3.95
CA ARG A 161 -6.59 -10.39 3.88
C ARG A 161 -6.93 -9.53 5.10
N LEU A 162 -6.29 -8.36 5.18
CA LEU A 162 -6.39 -7.40 6.28
C LEU A 162 -6.66 -6.00 5.74
N ASN A 163 -7.19 -5.12 6.58
CA ASN A 163 -7.21 -3.68 6.30
C ASN A 163 -5.83 -3.12 6.66
N VAL A 164 -5.07 -2.68 5.66
CA VAL A 164 -3.72 -2.13 5.84
C VAL A 164 -3.72 -0.70 5.31
N ARG A 165 -3.26 0.24 6.12
CA ARG A 165 -3.26 1.67 5.85
C ARG A 165 -1.96 2.27 6.37
N ASP A 166 -1.39 3.20 5.61
CA ASP A 166 -0.12 3.88 5.92
C ASP A 166 1.01 2.91 6.34
N PRO A 167 1.36 1.91 5.50
CA PRO A 167 2.31 0.88 5.91
C PRO A 167 3.77 1.32 5.73
N SER A 168 4.62 0.87 6.65
CA SER A 168 6.09 0.93 6.54
C SER A 168 6.68 -0.47 6.58
N ILE A 169 7.82 -0.67 5.91
CA ILE A 169 8.44 -1.99 5.70
C ILE A 169 9.91 -2.00 6.13
N ILE A 170 10.32 -3.06 6.82
CA ILE A 170 11.72 -3.38 7.08
C ILE A 170 11.99 -4.86 6.87
N LYS A 171 13.26 -5.20 6.68
CA LYS A 171 13.76 -6.58 6.71
C LYS A 171 14.68 -6.76 7.91
N ILE A 172 14.39 -7.77 8.73
CA ILE A 172 15.25 -8.19 9.85
C ILE A 172 15.41 -9.70 9.75
N ALA A 173 16.65 -10.17 9.59
CA ALA A 173 16.96 -11.55 9.28
C ALA A 173 16.08 -12.07 8.10
N ASP A 174 15.40 -13.19 8.28
CA ASP A 174 14.54 -13.81 7.27
C ASP A 174 13.13 -13.20 7.17
N TYR A 175 12.78 -12.29 8.07
CA TYR A 175 11.44 -11.71 8.12
C TYR A 175 11.39 -10.33 7.48
N TRP A 176 10.37 -10.17 6.65
CA TRP A 176 9.83 -8.88 6.27
C TRP A 176 8.77 -8.48 7.28
N TYR A 177 8.95 -7.34 7.94
CA TYR A 177 8.00 -6.75 8.86
C TYR A 177 7.31 -5.58 8.18
N ILE A 178 5.98 -5.54 8.29
CA ILE A 178 5.16 -4.43 7.83
C ILE A 178 4.38 -3.92 9.03
N VAL A 179 4.70 -2.71 9.48
CA VAL A 179 3.89 -1.95 10.43
C VAL A 179 2.90 -1.11 9.63
N TYR A 180 1.70 -0.92 10.14
CA TYR A 180 0.66 -0.14 9.50
C TYR A 180 -0.28 0.40 10.57
N THR A 181 -1.15 1.35 10.23
CA THR A 181 -2.10 1.96 11.16
C THR A 181 -2.83 0.89 11.99
N LYS A 182 -2.48 0.82 13.29
CA LYS A 182 -3.01 -0.12 14.30
C LYS A 182 -2.69 -1.61 14.07
N GLY A 183 -1.57 -1.94 13.42
CA GLY A 183 -1.21 -3.34 13.21
C GLY A 183 0.21 -3.60 12.75
N ILE A 184 0.64 -4.85 12.94
CA ILE A 184 1.88 -5.38 12.38
C ILE A 184 1.58 -6.74 11.76
N VAL A 185 2.17 -6.99 10.60
CA VAL A 185 2.30 -8.33 10.04
C VAL A 185 3.75 -8.63 9.70
N ARG A 186 4.11 -9.90 9.68
CA ARG A 186 5.40 -10.35 9.15
C ARG A 186 5.26 -11.55 8.22
N THR A 187 6.26 -11.72 7.37
CA THR A 187 6.33 -12.86 6.45
C THR A 187 7.77 -13.22 6.11
N LYS A 188 8.05 -14.51 5.86
CA LYS A 188 9.31 -14.97 5.27
C LYS A 188 9.23 -15.11 3.75
N ASN A 189 8.03 -15.27 3.20
CA ASN A 189 7.82 -15.75 1.83
C ASN A 189 6.71 -15.02 1.08
N PHE A 190 6.02 -14.03 1.67
CA PHE A 190 4.90 -13.33 1.04
C PHE A 190 3.76 -14.25 0.56
N LYS A 191 3.66 -15.46 1.10
CA LYS A 191 2.53 -16.38 0.93
C LYS A 191 1.77 -16.50 2.24
N GLN A 192 2.51 -16.75 3.32
CA GLN A 192 1.99 -16.86 4.67
C GLN A 192 2.33 -15.59 5.46
N TRP A 193 1.36 -15.11 6.24
CA TRP A 193 1.47 -13.87 6.98
C TRP A 193 1.08 -14.12 8.42
N GLU A 194 1.95 -13.70 9.33
CA GLU A 194 1.68 -13.74 10.76
C GLU A 194 1.25 -12.35 11.20
N LYS A 195 0.04 -12.24 11.76
CA LYS A 195 -0.44 -11.01 12.37
C LYS A 195 0.09 -10.92 13.80
N ILE A 196 0.73 -9.82 14.11
CA ILE A 196 1.19 -9.51 15.45
C ILE A 196 0.18 -8.57 16.10
N LYS A 197 -0.16 -8.84 17.37
CA LYS A 197 -1.10 -8.02 18.13
C LYS A 197 -0.53 -6.61 18.29
N TRP A 198 -1.33 -5.61 17.95
CA TRP A 198 -1.01 -4.21 18.21
C TRP A 198 -1.33 -3.88 19.67
N PRO A 199 -0.35 -3.42 20.47
CA PRO A 199 -0.60 -3.03 21.85
C PRO A 199 -1.12 -1.58 21.87
N HIS A 200 -2.45 -1.43 21.96
CA HIS A 200 -3.05 -0.11 22.09
C HIS A 200 -2.63 0.56 23.41
N SER A 201 -2.25 1.84 23.34
CA SER A 201 -1.91 2.61 24.53
C SER A 201 -3.11 3.39 25.09
N LYS A 202 -3.11 3.60 26.41
CA LYS A 202 -4.10 4.42 27.12
C LYS A 202 -3.83 5.92 26.99
N ILE A 203 -2.63 6.32 26.56
CA ILE A 203 -2.27 7.74 26.39
C ILE A 203 -2.85 8.35 25.10
N PHE A 204 -3.51 7.52 24.27
CA PHE A 204 -4.14 7.96 23.02
C PHE A 204 -5.65 7.87 23.11
N VAL A 205 -6.32 8.98 22.80
CA VAL A 205 -7.79 9.07 22.73
C VAL A 205 -8.29 7.99 21.79
N ASN A 206 -9.26 7.16 22.21
CA ASN A 206 -9.96 6.17 21.37
C ASN A 206 -9.05 5.37 20.40
N HIS A 207 -7.81 5.09 20.82
CA HIS A 207 -6.79 4.44 19.99
C HIS A 207 -6.55 5.16 18.65
N PHE A 208 -6.56 6.50 18.62
CA PHE A 208 -6.17 7.30 17.46
C PHE A 208 -4.64 7.26 17.27
N GLU A 209 -4.16 6.12 16.78
CA GLU A 209 -2.76 5.79 16.48
C GLU A 209 -2.64 5.60 14.96
N TRP A 210 -1.89 6.46 14.27
CA TRP A 210 -1.86 6.57 12.80
C TRP A 210 -0.44 6.59 12.26
N ALA A 211 -0.32 6.10 11.01
CA ALA A 211 0.90 6.16 10.19
C ALA A 211 2.19 5.79 10.94
N PRO A 212 2.26 4.58 11.50
CA PRO A 212 3.48 4.13 12.15
C PRO A 212 4.57 3.83 11.11
N GLU A 213 5.80 4.18 11.45
CA GLU A 213 6.97 4.00 10.60
C GLU A 213 8.14 3.44 11.39
N PHE A 214 8.91 2.54 10.78
CA PHE A 214 10.15 2.05 11.38
C PHE A 214 11.30 3.02 11.15
N PHE A 215 12.15 3.19 12.16
CA PHE A 215 13.46 3.82 11.98
C PHE A 215 14.55 3.11 12.77
N LYS A 216 15.81 3.42 12.46
CA LYS A 216 16.98 2.99 13.23
C LYS A 216 17.57 4.17 13.99
N ASP A 217 17.93 3.95 15.24
CA ASP A 217 18.77 4.90 15.99
C ASP A 217 20.24 4.83 15.58
N ALA A 218 21.05 5.74 16.12
CA ALA A 218 22.50 5.80 15.90
C ALA A 218 23.25 4.51 16.31
N LYS A 219 22.64 3.68 17.17
CA LYS A 219 23.18 2.38 17.62
C LYS A 219 22.64 1.21 16.79
N GLY A 220 21.87 1.48 15.74
CA GLY A 220 21.27 0.49 14.85
C GLY A 220 20.06 -0.26 15.45
N LYS A 221 19.52 0.18 16.59
CA LYS A 221 18.30 -0.41 17.15
C LYS A 221 17.08 0.12 16.41
N TYR A 222 16.13 -0.78 16.16
CA TYR A 222 14.87 -0.44 15.52
C TYR A 222 13.86 0.10 16.52
N HIS A 223 13.15 1.12 16.05
CA HIS A 223 12.09 1.84 16.76
C HIS A 223 10.92 2.06 15.83
N ILE A 224 9.78 2.44 16.39
CA ILE A 224 8.61 2.88 15.64
C ILE A 224 8.28 4.30 16.06
N ILE A 225 8.14 5.20 15.08
CA ILE A 225 7.53 6.51 15.25
C ILE A 225 6.09 6.45 14.74
N MET A 226 5.15 7.16 15.38
CA MET A 226 3.77 7.26 14.87
C MET A 226 3.09 8.54 15.36
N ALA A 227 1.98 8.90 14.72
CA ALA A 227 1.09 9.94 15.20
C ALA A 227 0.06 9.38 16.19
N GLY A 228 0.00 9.96 17.39
CA GLY A 228 -0.95 9.60 18.43
C GLY A 228 -1.76 10.82 18.89
N LYS A 229 -3.09 10.71 18.97
CA LYS A 229 -3.92 11.78 19.53
C LYS A 229 -3.85 11.74 21.06
N SER A 230 -3.13 12.67 21.66
CA SER A 230 -2.89 12.73 23.11
C SER A 230 -4.19 12.84 23.90
N THR A 231 -4.32 12.09 25.00
CA THR A 231 -5.40 12.28 25.99
C THR A 231 -5.24 13.56 26.79
N VAL A 232 -4.04 14.14 26.85
CA VAL A 232 -3.76 15.38 27.59
C VAL A 232 -4.14 16.61 26.77
N THR A 233 -3.66 16.69 25.52
CA THR A 233 -3.88 17.89 24.68
C THR A 233 -5.07 17.77 23.73
N GLY A 234 -5.56 16.55 23.50
CA GLY A 234 -6.59 16.28 22.50
C GLY A 234 -6.12 16.51 21.06
N LYS A 235 -4.81 16.63 20.80
CA LYS A 235 -4.22 16.85 19.48
C LYS A 235 -3.25 15.74 19.08
N PHE A 236 -2.94 15.63 17.78
CA PHE A 236 -1.92 14.69 17.32
C PHE A 236 -0.53 15.21 17.64
N HIS A 237 0.28 14.28 18.15
CA HIS A 237 1.71 14.46 18.38
C HIS A 237 2.44 13.20 17.92
N LEU A 238 3.75 13.31 17.69
CA LEU A 238 4.56 12.16 17.29
C LEU A 238 5.17 11.48 18.52
N TYR A 239 5.07 10.16 18.55
CA TYR A 239 5.57 9.33 19.64
C TYR A 239 6.47 8.23 19.10
N VAL A 240 7.49 7.88 19.89
CA VAL A 240 8.43 6.79 19.60
C VAL A 240 8.23 5.67 20.60
N SER A 241 8.26 4.41 20.14
CA SER A 241 8.36 3.23 21.00
C SER A 241 9.39 2.26 20.44
N ASP A 242 10.03 1.51 21.33
CA ASP A 242 11.01 0.50 20.96
C ASP A 242 10.35 -0.68 20.23
N PHE A 243 11.09 -1.28 19.30
CA PHE A 243 10.68 -2.48 18.58
C PHE A 243 11.54 -3.69 18.96
N ASN A 244 10.91 -4.72 19.50
CA ASN A 244 11.58 -5.98 19.80
C ASN A 244 11.75 -6.80 18.51
N GLN A 245 12.96 -6.80 17.97
CA GLN A 245 13.31 -7.47 16.71
C GLN A 245 13.19 -9.01 16.77
N LYS A 246 13.34 -9.61 17.96
CA LYS A 246 13.23 -11.07 18.15
C LYS A 246 11.78 -11.52 18.07
N THR A 247 10.88 -10.82 18.77
CA THR A 247 9.47 -11.19 18.84
C THR A 247 8.61 -10.51 17.77
N GLY A 248 9.12 -9.45 17.13
CA GLY A 248 8.37 -8.61 16.21
C GLY A 248 7.36 -7.67 16.87
N ARG A 249 7.47 -7.44 18.19
CA ARG A 249 6.46 -6.71 18.98
C ARG A 249 6.92 -5.30 19.33
N ILE A 250 5.98 -4.37 19.37
CA ILE A 250 6.20 -3.04 19.97
C ILE A 250 6.19 -3.18 21.48
N LEU A 251 7.09 -2.48 22.18
CA LEU A 251 7.14 -2.51 23.65
C LEU A 251 6.05 -1.66 24.32
N ASN A 252 5.37 -0.78 23.56
CA ASN A 252 4.29 0.10 24.06
C ASN A 252 4.75 1.13 25.10
N ASN A 253 6.04 1.48 25.07
CA ASN A 253 6.68 2.50 25.90
C ASN A 253 6.74 3.85 25.17
N TRP A 254 5.59 4.34 24.74
CA TRP A 254 5.48 5.53 23.89
C TRP A 254 6.01 6.79 24.58
N GLN A 255 6.97 7.44 23.94
CA GLN A 255 7.61 8.68 24.38
C GLN A 255 7.36 9.76 23.33
N GLY A 256 6.79 10.88 23.73
CA GLY A 256 6.54 12.01 22.82
C GLY A 256 7.84 12.66 22.40
N ILE A 257 7.95 13.06 21.13
CA ILE A 257 9.09 13.88 20.69
C ILE A 257 9.01 15.27 21.34
N THR A 258 10.16 15.88 21.60
CA THR A 258 10.25 17.21 22.22
C THR A 258 10.93 18.16 21.26
N GLY A 259 10.71 19.47 21.42
CA GLY A 259 11.37 20.47 20.59
C GLY A 259 10.81 21.86 20.83
N ASN A 260 11.57 22.85 20.40
CA ASN A 260 11.15 24.25 20.51
C ASN A 260 10.21 24.56 19.33
N ASN A 261 9.04 25.11 19.62
CA ASN A 261 8.03 25.50 18.62
C ASN A 261 7.58 24.35 17.70
N LEU A 262 7.51 23.12 18.22
CA LEU A 262 6.82 22.05 17.51
C LEU A 262 5.33 22.43 17.35
N PRO A 263 4.74 22.24 16.17
CA PRO A 263 3.34 22.57 15.97
C PRO A 263 2.45 21.59 16.74
N ASN A 264 1.28 22.08 17.14
CA ASN A 264 0.35 21.35 18.00
C ASN A 264 -0.49 20.28 17.26
N ASN A 265 -0.11 19.87 16.04
CA ASN A 265 -0.87 18.87 15.27
C ASN A 265 0.01 18.16 14.23
N MET A 266 0.94 17.31 14.67
CA MET A 266 1.88 16.61 13.80
C MET A 266 1.39 15.21 13.44
N ILE A 267 1.41 14.87 12.15
CA ILE A 267 1.12 13.52 11.66
C ILE A 267 2.16 13.06 10.64
N ASP A 268 2.08 11.77 10.27
CA ASP A 268 2.88 11.14 9.22
C ASP A 268 4.39 11.38 9.37
N GLY A 269 4.95 10.97 10.51
CA GLY A 269 6.34 11.22 10.84
C GLY A 269 7.30 10.20 10.21
N ASN A 270 8.26 10.68 9.42
CA ASN A 270 9.39 9.91 8.88
C ASN A 270 10.69 10.34 9.57
N LEU A 271 11.31 9.44 10.32
CA LEU A 271 12.49 9.72 11.13
C LEU A 271 13.68 8.91 10.63
N THR A 272 14.82 9.56 10.39
CA THR A 272 16.05 8.89 9.96
C THR A 272 17.26 9.46 10.68
N TYR A 273 18.18 8.60 11.11
CA TYR A 273 19.51 9.04 11.53
C TYR A 273 20.42 9.19 10.30
N HIS A 274 20.94 10.40 10.07
CA HIS A 274 21.76 10.75 8.90
C HIS A 274 22.79 11.82 9.27
N ASP A 275 24.05 11.64 8.86
CA ASP A 275 25.18 12.55 9.10
C ASP A 275 25.27 13.07 10.55
N GLY A 276 25.19 12.16 11.52
CA GLY A 276 25.34 12.49 12.94
C GLY A 276 24.09 13.06 13.62
N LYS A 277 23.00 13.29 12.88
CA LYS A 277 21.76 13.90 13.39
C LYS A 277 20.55 13.02 13.13
N TYR A 278 19.53 13.20 13.94
CA TYR A 278 18.18 12.73 13.66
C TYR A 278 17.46 13.77 12.81
N VAL A 279 16.97 13.34 11.65
CA VAL A 279 16.20 14.17 10.72
C VAL A 279 14.78 13.62 10.67
N LEU A 280 13.82 14.46 11.03
CA LEU A 280 12.40 14.15 11.08
C LEU A 280 11.66 14.93 10.01
N PHE A 281 10.95 14.26 9.12
CA PHE A 281 9.94 14.86 8.26
C PHE A 281 8.55 14.57 8.81
N TYR A 282 7.64 15.54 8.72
CA TYR A 282 6.26 15.35 9.13
C TYR A 282 5.33 16.36 8.44
N LYS A 283 4.03 16.10 8.52
CA LYS A 283 2.98 17.04 8.12
C LYS A 283 2.45 17.75 9.36
N ASN A 284 2.38 19.07 9.31
CA ASN A 284 1.60 19.86 10.26
C ASN A 284 0.16 19.98 9.77
N GLU A 285 -0.80 19.36 10.46
CA GLU A 285 -2.23 19.38 10.14
C GLU A 285 -2.97 20.63 10.66
N ASP A 286 -2.25 21.66 11.11
CA ASP A 286 -2.89 22.96 11.35
C ASP A 286 -3.46 23.50 10.03
N VAL A 287 -4.78 23.66 9.98
CA VAL A 287 -5.54 24.08 8.80
C VAL A 287 -5.10 25.43 8.21
N THR A 288 -4.48 26.29 9.02
CA THR A 288 -4.05 27.63 8.58
C THR A 288 -2.69 27.60 7.86
N THR A 289 -1.85 26.62 8.19
CA THR A 289 -0.49 26.54 7.65
C THR A 289 -0.32 25.33 6.74
N ASN A 290 -0.85 24.17 7.12
CA ASN A 290 -0.79 22.88 6.43
C ASN A 290 0.52 22.64 5.66
N LYS A 291 1.62 22.50 6.38
CA LYS A 291 2.97 22.49 5.79
C LYS A 291 3.70 21.18 6.02
N LEU A 292 4.44 20.76 4.99
CA LEU A 292 5.54 19.83 5.14
C LEU A 292 6.66 20.49 5.94
N THR A 293 7.17 19.79 6.93
CA THR A 293 8.20 20.33 7.83
C THR A 293 9.31 19.31 8.02
N MET A 294 10.53 19.82 8.17
CA MET A 294 11.70 19.04 8.53
C MET A 294 12.21 19.56 9.87
N ALA A 295 12.58 18.66 10.77
CA ALA A 295 13.20 19.00 12.03
C ALA A 295 14.48 18.20 12.24
N THR A 296 15.40 18.75 13.03
CA THR A 296 16.67 18.07 13.35
C THR A 296 16.96 18.07 14.84
N SER A 297 17.62 17.01 15.32
CA SER A 297 18.08 16.87 16.71
C SER A 297 19.31 15.98 16.83
N ASP A 298 20.00 16.05 17.96
CA ASP A 298 21.07 15.12 18.37
C ASP A 298 20.53 13.83 19.02
N ASN A 299 19.26 13.83 19.42
CA ASN A 299 18.58 12.69 20.04
C ASN A 299 17.24 12.44 19.34
N TYR A 300 16.86 11.17 19.12
CA TYR A 300 15.64 10.82 18.40
C TYR A 300 14.35 11.27 19.12
N LEU A 301 14.42 11.56 20.43
CA LEU A 301 13.32 12.16 21.21
C LEU A 301 13.37 13.69 21.25
N GLY A 302 14.37 14.32 20.65
CA GLY A 302 14.56 15.76 20.69
C GLY A 302 15.55 16.23 21.76
N PRO A 303 15.66 17.55 22.00
CA PRO A 303 14.80 18.58 21.43
C PRO A 303 15.04 18.78 19.92
N TYR A 304 13.96 18.80 19.15
CA TYR A 304 13.97 19.08 17.72
C TYR A 304 13.89 20.58 17.43
N LYS A 305 14.56 21.00 16.35
CA LYS A 305 14.42 22.33 15.74
C LYS A 305 13.79 22.19 14.37
N SER A 306 12.59 22.76 14.19
CA SER A 306 11.78 22.62 12.98
C SER A 306 11.97 23.77 11.99
N VAL A 307 11.90 23.44 10.71
CA VAL A 307 11.90 24.37 9.58
C VAL A 307 10.85 23.91 8.57
N THR A 308 9.90 24.80 8.26
CA THR A 308 8.92 24.59 7.19
C THR A 308 9.64 24.39 5.86
N LEU A 309 9.25 23.40 5.06
CA LEU A 309 9.86 23.17 3.76
C LEU A 309 9.30 24.12 2.70
N ASN A 310 10.17 24.65 1.85
CA ASN A 310 9.76 25.42 0.67
C ASN A 310 9.54 24.50 -0.54
N VAL A 311 8.62 23.54 -0.41
CA VAL A 311 8.21 22.65 -1.51
C VAL A 311 7.04 23.31 -2.25
N ASN A 312 7.22 23.54 -3.55
CA ASN A 312 6.16 24.10 -4.37
C ASN A 312 5.07 23.05 -4.66
N LEU A 313 3.90 23.22 -4.06
CA LEU A 313 2.71 22.38 -4.27
C LEU A 313 1.82 22.88 -5.40
N LYS A 314 2.28 23.79 -6.27
CA LYS A 314 1.46 24.39 -7.35
C LYS A 314 0.67 23.32 -8.10
N GLY A 315 -0.65 23.51 -8.13
CA GLY A 315 -1.57 22.55 -8.73
C GLY A 315 -2.01 21.43 -7.80
N TYR A 316 -1.80 21.51 -6.49
CA TYR A 316 -2.35 20.64 -5.43
C TYR A 316 -2.83 21.49 -4.26
N ASP A 317 -3.82 20.99 -3.51
CA ASP A 317 -4.33 21.66 -2.30
C ASP A 317 -3.53 21.25 -1.05
N GLY A 318 -2.73 20.19 -1.16
CA GLY A 318 -1.87 19.74 -0.08
C GLY A 318 -1.14 18.44 -0.41
N SER A 319 -0.39 17.97 0.57
CA SER A 319 0.34 16.70 0.53
C SER A 319 0.41 16.05 1.91
N GLU A 320 0.56 14.73 1.96
CA GLU A 320 0.70 13.94 3.19
C GLU A 320 1.71 12.79 3.03
N GLY A 321 1.95 12.02 4.09
CA GLY A 321 2.85 10.87 4.06
C GLY A 321 4.27 11.19 3.56
N PRO A 322 4.98 12.17 4.15
CA PRO A 322 6.36 12.44 3.77
C PRO A 322 7.23 11.22 4.06
N GLU A 323 8.03 10.81 3.08
CA GLU A 323 8.97 9.70 3.20
C GLU A 323 10.31 10.13 2.58
N ALA A 324 11.40 10.09 3.35
CA ALA A 324 12.69 10.61 2.89
C ALA A 324 13.72 9.51 2.68
N ILE A 325 14.48 9.64 1.59
CA ILE A 325 15.66 8.81 1.31
C ILE A 325 16.88 9.71 1.14
N PHE A 326 17.89 9.42 1.96
CA PHE A 326 19.18 10.09 1.93
C PHE A 326 20.17 9.35 1.03
N SER A 327 20.95 10.09 0.25
CA SER A 327 22.01 9.57 -0.62
C SER A 327 23.12 10.60 -0.74
N GLY A 328 24.12 10.48 0.13
CA GLY A 328 25.13 11.54 0.32
C GLY A 328 24.45 12.84 0.74
N ASN A 329 24.81 13.93 0.07
CA ASN A 329 24.26 15.26 0.34
C ASN A 329 22.92 15.54 -0.39
N THR A 330 22.28 14.51 -0.95
CA THR A 330 20.98 14.62 -1.61
C THR A 330 19.90 13.93 -0.76
N ILE A 331 18.84 14.68 -0.49
CA ILE A 331 17.60 14.18 0.09
C ILE A 331 16.58 14.07 -1.03
N ARG A 332 15.97 12.91 -1.16
CA ARG A 332 14.76 12.75 -1.95
C ARG A 332 13.58 12.57 -1.01
N LEU A 333 12.63 13.48 -1.09
CA LEU A 333 11.40 13.45 -0.31
C LEU A 333 10.26 13.02 -1.22
N TYR A 334 9.55 11.98 -0.83
CA TYR A 334 8.30 11.54 -1.45
C TYR A 334 7.12 12.06 -0.63
N VAL A 335 6.02 12.39 -1.29
CA VAL A 335 4.76 12.84 -0.66
C VAL A 335 3.55 12.41 -1.47
N ASP A 336 2.44 12.09 -0.80
CA ASP A 336 1.15 11.79 -1.43
C ASP A 336 0.37 13.09 -1.65
N THR A 337 0.22 13.52 -2.90
CA THR A 337 -0.40 14.82 -3.23
C THR A 337 -1.90 14.69 -3.44
N TYR A 338 -2.65 15.71 -3.04
CA TYR A 338 -4.11 15.69 -3.15
C TYR A 338 -4.74 17.02 -3.54
N LYS A 339 -6.01 16.93 -3.91
CA LYS A 339 -6.94 18.03 -4.13
C LYS A 339 -8.27 17.79 -3.43
N PHE A 340 -9.08 18.82 -3.31
CA PHE A 340 -10.50 18.72 -3.00
C PHE A 340 -11.31 18.76 -4.30
N ASN A 341 -12.23 17.81 -4.45
CA ASN A 341 -13.20 17.86 -5.55
C ASN A 341 -14.32 18.88 -5.24
N LYS A 342 -15.22 19.12 -6.20
CA LYS A 342 -16.38 20.03 -6.04
C LYS A 342 -17.30 19.72 -4.85
N LYS A 343 -17.19 18.51 -4.25
CA LYS A 343 -17.96 18.08 -3.08
C LYS A 343 -17.15 18.15 -1.78
N GLY A 344 -15.98 18.80 -1.79
CA GLY A 344 -15.06 18.88 -0.66
C GLY A 344 -14.39 17.55 -0.28
N GLN A 345 -14.46 16.52 -1.14
CA GLN A 345 -13.82 15.24 -0.86
C GLN A 345 -12.37 15.25 -1.34
N THR A 346 -11.47 14.74 -0.52
CA THR A 346 -10.07 14.57 -0.88
C THR A 346 -9.90 13.52 -1.99
N ILE A 347 -9.21 13.92 -3.05
CA ILE A 347 -8.81 13.07 -4.18
C ILE A 347 -7.29 13.13 -4.34
N TYR A 348 -6.66 11.97 -4.42
CA TYR A 348 -5.21 11.85 -4.39
C TYR A 348 -4.68 11.56 -5.78
N ASN A 349 -3.61 12.25 -6.16
CA ASN A 349 -2.85 11.99 -7.39
C ASN A 349 -1.74 10.96 -7.17
N GLY A 350 -1.54 10.55 -5.91
CA GLY A 350 -0.53 9.58 -5.50
C GLY A 350 0.84 10.20 -5.26
N ILE A 351 1.82 9.32 -5.10
CA ILE A 351 3.17 9.72 -4.70
C ILE A 351 3.87 10.57 -5.77
N HIS A 352 4.33 11.74 -5.34
CA HIS A 352 5.27 12.60 -6.03
C HIS A 352 6.59 12.62 -5.25
N TYR A 353 7.67 13.02 -5.90
CA TYR A 353 8.95 13.24 -5.25
C TYR A 353 9.52 14.61 -5.61
N THR A 354 10.28 15.16 -4.67
CA THR A 354 11.15 16.32 -4.86
C THR A 354 12.54 15.99 -4.31
N LYS A 355 13.54 16.77 -4.69
CA LYS A 355 14.93 16.61 -4.24
C LYS A 355 15.46 17.92 -3.69
N LYS A 356 16.34 17.78 -2.72
CA LYS A 356 17.22 18.83 -2.22
C LYS A 356 18.65 18.32 -2.28
N THR A 357 19.58 19.15 -2.75
CA THR A 357 21.02 18.86 -2.72
C THR A 357 21.71 19.96 -1.94
N GLY A 358 22.58 19.59 -1.00
CA GLY A 358 23.34 20.56 -0.22
C GLY A 358 22.56 21.16 0.96
N ARG A 359 23.10 22.28 1.47
CA ARG A 359 22.52 23.05 2.58
C ARG A 359 21.39 23.96 2.07
N GLY A 360 20.51 24.40 2.97
CA GLY A 360 19.41 25.32 2.64
C GLY A 360 18.03 24.65 2.58
N ASN A 361 17.04 25.33 1.99
CA ASN A 361 15.65 24.88 1.93
C ASN A 361 15.05 24.93 0.51
N THR A 362 15.91 24.83 -0.51
CA THR A 362 15.50 24.83 -1.91
C THR A 362 15.23 23.40 -2.37
N TRP A 363 14.03 23.18 -2.92
CA TRP A 363 13.56 21.88 -3.39
C TRP A 363 13.24 21.96 -4.89
N THR A 364 13.50 20.87 -5.61
CA THR A 364 13.09 20.79 -7.02
C THR A 364 11.57 20.77 -7.15
N GLU A 365 11.07 21.01 -8.36
CA GLU A 365 9.66 20.77 -8.67
C GLU A 365 9.23 19.32 -8.34
N LEU A 366 8.00 19.16 -7.87
CA LEU A 366 7.40 17.85 -7.62
C LEU A 366 7.18 17.10 -8.93
N LYS A 367 7.62 15.83 -8.96
CA LYS A 367 7.44 14.94 -10.11
C LYS A 367 6.75 13.65 -9.67
N PRO A 368 5.77 13.12 -10.41
CA PRO A 368 5.15 11.85 -10.06
C PRO A 368 6.15 10.71 -10.17
N ILE A 369 6.04 9.70 -9.30
CA ILE A 369 6.69 8.41 -9.56
C ILE A 369 5.97 7.67 -10.69
N LYS A 370 6.67 6.74 -11.34
CA LYS A 370 6.05 5.82 -12.32
C LYS A 370 5.75 4.49 -11.65
N ALA A 371 4.48 4.13 -11.53
CA ALA A 371 4.02 2.89 -10.91
C ALA A 371 2.81 2.31 -11.65
N PRO A 372 2.52 0.99 -11.53
CA PRO A 372 1.40 0.36 -12.23
C PRO A 372 0.00 0.71 -11.69
N PHE A 373 -0.07 1.52 -10.63
CA PHE A 373 -1.29 2.03 -10.02
C PHE A 373 -0.98 3.33 -9.25
N ILE A 374 -2.02 4.06 -8.82
CA ILE A 374 -1.85 5.23 -7.94
C ILE A 374 -1.39 4.73 -6.57
N VAL A 375 -0.09 4.92 -6.30
CA VAL A 375 0.53 4.63 -5.02
C VAL A 375 0.09 5.70 -4.04
N ARG A 376 -0.41 5.28 -2.88
CA ARG A 376 -0.80 6.15 -1.77
C ARG A 376 0.31 6.10 -0.72
N HIS A 377 0.19 6.87 0.37
CA HIS A 377 1.11 6.84 1.53
C HIS A 377 1.88 5.51 1.67
N PHE A 378 3.21 5.59 1.62
CA PHE A 378 4.09 4.43 1.58
C PHE A 378 5.33 4.61 2.45
N GLY A 379 5.86 3.53 3.02
CA GLY A 379 7.17 3.53 3.66
C GLY A 379 8.20 2.86 2.75
N VAL A 380 9.37 3.47 2.59
CA VAL A 380 10.42 3.07 1.65
C VAL A 380 11.65 2.59 2.41
N LEU A 381 12.02 1.33 2.18
CA LEU A 381 13.30 0.80 2.61
C LEU A 381 14.32 0.89 1.47
N LYS A 382 15.41 1.64 1.72
CA LYS A 382 16.65 1.49 0.96
C LYS A 382 17.40 0.25 1.45
N THR A 383 17.58 -0.73 0.57
CA THR A 383 18.18 -2.03 0.89
C THR A 383 19.67 -2.11 0.56
N LYS A 384 20.17 -1.16 -0.25
CA LYS A 384 21.54 -1.08 -0.75
C LYS A 384 22.04 0.35 -0.85
#